data_AF-K9Q2A9-F1
#
_entry.id   AF-K9Q2A9-F1
#
_cell.length_a   1.000
_cell.length_b   1.000
_cell.length_c   1.000
_cell.angle_alpha   90.00
_cell.angle_beta   90.00
_cell.angle_gamma   90.00
#
_symmetry.space_group_name_H-M   'P 1'
#
loop_
_entity.id
_entity.type
_entity.pdbx_description
1 polymer ?
#
loop_
_entity_poly.entity_id
_entity_poly.type
_entity_poly.pdbx_seq_one_letter_code
_entity_poly.pdbx_strand_id
1 'polypeptide(L)'
;MARQKFSLEPKLFRQWVGFNALGFGIATTICLSAKISDFNIEMLWLSGLIVGSITGICQAITLKNKLPKLRYWQWILANILGGYAGIWGALFVMFNYLEFLNPASAEIICLIFGSFVGLGISLAQSFVLFFHAQDLRLWGFVNIAGRAIAWSLSSFIITGLFTESLSSSDTILPVHLSLITGVIGGTIFGLVTSIALGYLQPKTKTLPIESI
;
A
#
# COMPACT_ATOMS: atom_id res chain seq x y z
N MET A 1 5.80 33.90 -1.20
CA MET A 1 5.40 32.49 -1.00
C MET A 1 3.98 32.46 -0.46
N ALA A 2 3.00 32.03 -1.26
CA ALA A 2 1.62 31.87 -0.78
C ALA A 2 1.58 30.74 0.26
N ARG A 3 0.99 31.01 1.44
CA ARG A 3 0.82 29.98 2.48
C ARG A 3 -0.09 28.87 1.95
N GLN A 4 0.44 27.65 1.97
CA GLN A 4 -0.29 26.43 1.67
C GLN A 4 -1.51 26.31 2.59
N LYS A 5 -2.71 26.13 2.01
CA LYS A 5 -3.94 25.94 2.80
C LYS A 5 -4.23 24.46 2.92
N PHE A 6 -4.09 23.91 4.13
CA PHE A 6 -4.61 22.59 4.47
C PHE A 6 -6.12 22.55 4.20
N SER A 7 -6.57 21.56 3.45
CA SER A 7 -7.98 21.37 3.14
C SER A 7 -8.27 19.89 3.02
N LEU A 8 -8.78 19.32 4.12
CA LEU A 8 -9.29 17.97 4.16
C LEU A 8 -10.74 17.99 4.63
N GLU A 9 -11.66 17.69 3.73
CA GLU A 9 -13.07 17.58 4.06
C GLU A 9 -13.31 16.36 4.96
N PRO A 10 -14.15 16.44 6.01
CA PRO A 10 -14.43 15.31 6.90
C PRO A 10 -14.93 14.07 6.16
N LYS A 11 -15.71 14.27 5.08
CA LYS A 11 -16.19 13.18 4.21
C LYS A 11 -15.02 12.49 3.49
N LEU A 12 -14.10 13.27 2.92
CA LEU A 12 -12.93 12.75 2.22
C LEU A 12 -11.99 12.00 3.19
N PHE A 13 -11.80 12.52 4.40
CA PHE A 13 -11.05 11.83 5.46
C PHE A 13 -11.65 10.46 5.79
N ARG A 14 -12.96 10.39 6.09
CA ARG A 14 -13.63 9.14 6.43
C ARG A 14 -13.58 8.13 5.28
N GLN A 15 -13.80 8.59 4.06
CA GLN A 15 -13.67 7.76 2.86
C GLN A 15 -12.24 7.23 2.72
N TRP A 16 -11.23 8.09 2.86
CA TRP A 16 -9.83 7.69 2.72
C TRP A 16 -9.43 6.63 3.73
N VAL A 17 -9.72 6.85 5.01
CA VAL A 17 -9.40 5.88 6.08
C VAL A 17 -10.19 4.59 5.88
N GLY A 18 -11.50 4.69 5.67
CA GLY A 18 -12.39 3.53 5.52
C GLY A 18 -12.04 2.67 4.31
N PHE A 19 -11.76 3.28 3.15
CA PHE A 19 -11.39 2.54 1.95
C PHE A 19 -9.99 1.92 2.04
N ASN A 20 -9.05 2.54 2.75
CA ASN A 20 -7.76 1.89 3.02
C ASN A 20 -7.90 0.70 3.98
N ALA A 21 -8.68 0.85 5.06
CA ALA A 21 -9.00 -0.25 5.97
C ALA A 21 -9.66 -1.43 5.24
N LEU A 22 -10.68 -1.14 4.42
CA LEU A 22 -11.35 -2.14 3.59
C LEU A 22 -10.37 -2.80 2.60
N GLY A 23 -9.62 -2.00 1.85
CA GLY A 23 -8.72 -2.49 0.81
C GLY A 23 -7.63 -3.40 1.35
N PHE A 24 -6.99 -3.01 2.46
CA PHE A 24 -5.98 -3.85 3.13
C PHE A 24 -6.61 -5.09 3.76
N GLY A 25 -7.77 -4.97 4.42
CA GLY A 25 -8.48 -6.11 5.00
C GLY A 25 -8.78 -7.19 3.98
N ILE A 26 -9.41 -6.82 2.86
CA ILE A 26 -9.72 -7.75 1.77
C ILE A 26 -8.43 -8.32 1.17
N ALA A 27 -7.45 -7.47 0.82
CA ALA A 27 -6.24 -7.93 0.17
C ALA A 27 -5.44 -8.92 1.03
N THR A 28 -5.26 -8.61 2.31
CA THR A 28 -4.55 -9.47 3.27
C THR A 28 -5.27 -10.82 3.42
N THR A 29 -6.60 -10.79 3.51
CA THR A 29 -7.43 -12.01 3.61
C THR A 29 -7.31 -12.88 2.38
N ILE A 30 -7.37 -12.31 1.18
CA ILE A 30 -7.24 -13.07 -0.06
C ILE A 30 -5.83 -13.65 -0.19
N CYS A 31 -4.79 -12.87 0.14
CA CYS A 31 -3.41 -13.37 0.11
C CYS A 31 -3.22 -14.56 1.06
N LEU A 32 -3.86 -14.54 2.24
CA LEU A 32 -3.84 -15.68 3.16
C LEU A 32 -4.67 -16.86 2.64
N SER A 33 -5.88 -16.59 2.13
CA SER A 33 -6.86 -17.60 1.71
C SER A 33 -6.45 -18.33 0.44
N ALA A 34 -5.58 -17.72 -0.38
CA ALA A 34 -4.98 -18.35 -1.55
C ALA A 34 -4.07 -19.55 -1.22
N LYS A 35 -4.00 -19.97 0.06
CA LYS A 35 -3.31 -21.17 0.57
C LYS A 35 -1.93 -21.35 -0.07
N ILE A 36 -0.95 -20.76 0.58
CA ILE A 36 0.46 -21.13 0.48
C ILE A 36 0.60 -22.56 1.04
N SER A 37 0.20 -23.58 0.29
CA SER A 37 0.56 -24.97 0.63
C SER A 37 2.03 -25.25 0.33
N ASP A 38 2.62 -24.44 -0.57
CA ASP A 38 4.05 -24.36 -0.84
C ASP A 38 4.40 -22.89 -1.07
N PHE A 39 5.43 -22.38 -0.38
CA PHE A 39 5.92 -21.01 -0.53
C PHE A 39 6.58 -20.84 -1.92
N ASN A 40 5.76 -20.62 -2.95
CA ASN A 40 6.21 -20.42 -4.33
C ASN A 40 6.27 -18.92 -4.67
N ILE A 41 7.34 -18.50 -5.36
CA ILE A 41 7.56 -17.13 -5.86
C ILE A 41 6.36 -16.61 -6.66
N GLU A 42 5.66 -17.49 -7.38
CA GLU A 42 4.44 -17.16 -8.14
C GLU A 42 3.28 -16.68 -7.24
N MET A 43 3.17 -17.19 -6.01
CA MET A 43 2.15 -16.77 -5.05
C MET A 43 2.47 -15.40 -4.44
N LEU A 44 3.75 -15.10 -4.23
CA LEU A 44 4.19 -13.78 -3.80
C LEU A 44 3.84 -12.72 -4.86
N TRP A 45 4.03 -13.04 -6.15
CA TRP A 45 3.61 -12.19 -7.26
C TRP A 45 2.10 -11.92 -7.25
N LEU A 46 1.30 -12.98 -7.11
CA LEU A 46 -0.17 -12.88 -7.07
C LEU A 46 -0.64 -12.03 -5.89
N SER A 47 0.01 -12.15 -4.73
CA SER A 47 -0.28 -11.33 -3.55
C SER A 47 -0.09 -9.83 -3.82
N GLY A 48 1.02 -9.43 -4.46
CA GLY A 48 1.26 -8.03 -4.83
C GLY A 48 0.26 -7.49 -5.85
N LEU A 49 -0.17 -8.35 -6.79
CA LEU A 49 -1.18 -7.98 -7.78
C LEU A 49 -2.56 -7.78 -7.12
N ILE A 50 -2.95 -8.67 -6.22
CA ILE A 50 -4.21 -8.60 -5.47
C ILE A 50 -4.21 -7.37 -4.56
N VAL A 51 -3.14 -7.18 -3.79
CA VAL A 51 -2.93 -6.00 -2.97
C VAL A 51 -3.02 -4.73 -3.79
N GLY A 52 -2.27 -4.65 -4.89
CA GLY A 52 -2.21 -3.46 -5.71
C GLY A 52 -3.55 -3.14 -6.38
N SER A 53 -4.28 -4.16 -6.83
CA SER A 53 -5.57 -4.00 -7.51
C SER A 53 -6.66 -3.55 -6.55
N ILE A 54 -6.79 -4.22 -5.40
CA ILE A 54 -7.87 -3.96 -4.44
C ILE A 54 -7.64 -2.65 -3.68
N THR A 55 -6.44 -2.46 -3.12
CA THR A 55 -6.11 -1.19 -2.43
C THR A 55 -6.09 -0.03 -3.42
N GLY A 56 -5.61 -0.26 -4.65
CA GLY A 56 -5.60 0.73 -5.72
C GLY A 56 -6.99 1.21 -6.09
N ILE A 57 -7.96 0.32 -6.30
CA ILE A 57 -9.36 0.71 -6.59
C ILE A 57 -9.93 1.55 -5.45
N CYS A 58 -9.82 1.06 -4.21
CA CYS A 58 -10.35 1.73 -3.02
C CYS A 58 -9.79 3.15 -2.85
N GLN A 59 -8.49 3.31 -3.03
CA GLN A 59 -7.83 4.62 -2.96
C GLN A 59 -8.21 5.53 -4.14
N ALA A 60 -8.31 4.97 -5.34
CA ALA A 60 -8.63 5.74 -6.55
C ALA A 60 -10.04 6.38 -6.46
N ILE A 61 -11.02 5.68 -5.89
CA ILE A 61 -12.37 6.21 -5.59
C ILE A 61 -12.30 7.48 -4.76
N THR A 62 -11.49 7.46 -3.71
CA THR A 62 -11.36 8.63 -2.85
C THR A 62 -10.56 9.75 -3.50
N LEU A 63 -9.45 9.40 -4.16
CA LEU A 63 -8.56 10.37 -4.81
C LEU A 63 -9.21 11.07 -5.99
N LYS A 64 -10.18 10.44 -6.67
CA LYS A 64 -10.90 11.09 -7.77
C LYS A 64 -11.61 12.36 -7.34
N ASN A 65 -12.13 12.39 -6.11
CA ASN A 65 -12.80 13.57 -5.55
C ASN A 65 -11.82 14.73 -5.32
N LYS A 66 -10.57 14.42 -4.92
CA LYS A 66 -9.54 15.43 -4.64
C LYS A 66 -8.74 15.84 -5.87
N LEU A 67 -8.45 14.90 -6.77
CA LEU A 67 -7.64 15.08 -7.98
C LEU A 67 -8.44 14.62 -9.21
N PRO A 68 -9.42 15.43 -9.69
CA PRO A 68 -10.35 14.99 -10.73
C PRO A 68 -9.70 14.68 -12.07
N LYS A 69 -8.50 15.21 -12.36
CA LYS A 69 -7.73 14.89 -13.56
C LYS A 69 -7.03 13.53 -13.51
N LEU A 70 -6.80 12.98 -12.32
CA LEU A 70 -6.25 11.65 -12.15
C LEU A 70 -7.31 10.61 -12.57
N ARG A 71 -6.96 9.72 -13.51
CA ARG A 71 -7.84 8.63 -13.93
C ARG A 71 -7.68 7.45 -12.98
N TYR A 72 -8.78 6.73 -12.72
CA TYR A 72 -8.79 5.56 -11.83
C TYR A 72 -7.71 4.54 -12.19
N TRP A 73 -7.61 4.18 -13.47
CA TRP A 73 -6.66 3.19 -13.95
C TRP A 73 -5.20 3.61 -13.76
N GLN A 74 -4.88 4.91 -13.77
CA GLN A 74 -3.51 5.39 -13.54
C GLN A 74 -3.07 5.09 -12.11
N TRP A 75 -3.99 5.27 -11.15
CA TRP A 75 -3.73 4.96 -9.75
C TRP A 75 -3.65 3.45 -9.50
N ILE A 76 -4.58 2.69 -10.08
CA ILE A 76 -4.61 1.22 -9.98
C ILE A 76 -3.30 0.64 -10.56
N LEU A 77 -2.92 1.07 -11.76
CA LEU A 77 -1.70 0.61 -12.41
C LEU A 77 -0.44 0.98 -11.61
N ALA A 78 -0.40 2.16 -10.98
CA ALA A 78 0.70 2.52 -10.09
C ALA A 78 0.82 1.56 -8.89
N ASN A 79 -0.30 1.14 -8.32
CA ASN A 79 -0.29 0.17 -7.23
C ASN A 79 0.17 -1.21 -7.71
N ILE A 80 -0.29 -1.67 -8.88
CA ILE A 80 0.11 -2.97 -9.44
C ILE A 80 1.60 -2.98 -9.80
N LEU A 81 2.06 -2.00 -10.60
CA LEU A 81 3.45 -1.92 -11.04
C LEU A 81 4.40 -1.67 -9.87
N GLY A 82 4.01 -0.82 -8.92
CA GLY A 82 4.79 -0.58 -7.72
C GLY A 82 4.86 -1.79 -6.81
N GLY A 83 3.76 -2.53 -6.67
CA GLY A 83 3.75 -3.81 -5.94
C GLY A 83 4.70 -4.82 -6.60
N TYR A 84 4.61 -4.97 -7.92
CA TYR A 84 5.50 -5.82 -8.70
C TYR A 84 6.99 -5.46 -8.53
N ALA A 85 7.33 -4.18 -8.71
CA ALA A 85 8.70 -3.69 -8.52
C ALA A 85 9.21 -3.89 -7.08
N GLY A 86 8.34 -3.68 -6.10
CA GLY A 86 8.65 -3.93 -4.69
C GLY A 86 8.94 -5.40 -4.38
N ILE A 87 8.16 -6.33 -4.95
CA ILE A 87 8.41 -7.78 -4.81
C ILE A 87 9.78 -8.15 -5.38
N TRP A 88 10.09 -7.69 -6.59
CA TRP A 88 11.41 -7.94 -7.19
C TRP A 88 12.55 -7.36 -6.37
N GLY A 89 12.37 -6.14 -5.83
CA GLY A 89 13.34 -5.53 -4.93
C GLY A 89 13.55 -6.36 -3.65
N ALA A 90 12.46 -6.85 -3.05
CA ALA A 90 12.52 -7.73 -1.89
C ALA A 90 13.27 -9.03 -2.19
N LEU A 91 12.92 -9.71 -3.29
CA LEU A 91 13.55 -10.96 -3.70
C LEU A 91 15.04 -10.77 -4.01
N PHE A 92 15.40 -9.66 -4.68
CA PHE A 92 16.80 -9.34 -4.95
C PHE A 92 17.60 -9.16 -3.65
N VAL A 93 17.06 -8.41 -2.68
CA VAL A 93 17.71 -8.23 -1.38
C VAL A 93 17.80 -9.55 -0.63
N MET A 94 16.73 -10.32 -0.59
CA MET A 94 16.75 -11.64 0.04
C MET A 94 17.79 -12.55 -0.60
N PHE A 95 17.83 -12.68 -1.92
CA PHE A 95 18.77 -13.56 -2.61
C PHE A 95 20.24 -13.18 -2.36
N ASN A 96 20.56 -11.88 -2.33
CA ASN A 96 21.94 -11.42 -2.13
C ASN A 96 22.36 -11.32 -0.66
N TYR A 97 21.42 -11.22 0.28
CA TYR A 97 21.71 -11.02 1.70
C TYR A 97 21.27 -12.18 2.61
N LEU A 98 20.56 -13.20 2.10
CA LEU A 98 20.16 -14.39 2.87
C LEU A 98 21.36 -15.17 3.41
N GLU A 99 22.49 -15.20 2.70
CA GLU A 99 23.73 -15.82 3.22
C GLU A 99 24.30 -15.07 4.43
N PHE A 100 24.18 -13.73 4.47
CA PHE A 100 24.63 -12.90 5.60
C PHE A 100 23.63 -12.84 6.75
N LEU A 101 22.35 -13.00 6.44
CA LEU A 101 21.26 -12.91 7.40
C LEU A 101 20.97 -14.25 8.07
N ASN A 102 21.55 -15.37 7.64
CA ASN A 102 21.24 -16.70 8.18
C ASN A 102 21.71 -16.86 9.65
N PRO A 103 20.82 -17.27 10.59
CA PRO A 103 19.40 -17.55 10.41
C PRO A 103 18.53 -16.33 10.74
N ALA A 104 18.05 -15.63 9.72
CA ALA A 104 17.07 -14.58 9.88
C ALA A 104 15.73 -15.26 10.07
N SER A 105 15.04 -14.85 11.13
CA SER A 105 13.74 -15.42 11.46
C SER A 105 12.72 -15.09 10.36
N ALA A 106 11.67 -15.91 10.24
CA ALA A 106 10.62 -15.72 9.23
C ALA A 106 10.00 -14.32 9.30
N GLU A 107 9.91 -13.75 10.51
CA GLU A 107 9.44 -12.40 10.77
C GLU A 107 10.29 -11.34 10.07
N ILE A 108 11.62 -11.47 10.12
CA ILE A 108 12.54 -10.52 9.47
C ILE A 108 12.36 -10.56 7.95
N ILE A 109 12.22 -11.77 7.39
CA ILE A 109 11.97 -11.97 5.95
C ILE A 109 10.65 -11.28 5.56
N CYS A 110 9.58 -11.52 6.30
CA CYS A 110 8.28 -10.90 6.03
C CYS A 110 8.28 -9.37 6.21
N LEU A 111 9.02 -8.84 7.18
CA LEU A 111 9.19 -7.39 7.38
C LEU A 111 9.93 -6.72 6.20
N ILE A 112 11.04 -7.33 5.75
CA ILE A 112 11.78 -6.85 4.57
C ILE A 112 10.86 -6.88 3.36
N PHE A 113 10.16 -7.98 3.14
CA PHE A 113 9.25 -8.12 2.01
C PHE A 113 8.15 -7.06 2.02
N GLY A 114 7.41 -6.93 3.12
CA GLY A 114 6.35 -5.94 3.28
C GLY A 114 6.85 -4.51 3.09
N SER A 115 8.05 -4.20 3.59
CA SER A 115 8.69 -2.89 3.43
C SER A 115 8.99 -2.56 1.97
N PHE A 116 9.58 -3.50 1.23
CA PHE A 116 9.92 -3.30 -0.19
C PHE A 116 8.68 -3.19 -1.08
N VAL A 117 7.63 -3.97 -0.82
CA VAL A 117 6.33 -3.80 -1.48
C VAL A 117 5.74 -2.42 -1.20
N GLY A 118 5.74 -2.01 0.06
CA GLY A 118 5.29 -0.68 0.49
C GLY A 118 6.04 0.45 -0.23
N LEU A 119 7.37 0.34 -0.30
CA LEU A 119 8.25 1.28 -1.00
C LEU A 119 7.95 1.35 -2.49
N GLY A 120 7.90 0.21 -3.18
CA GLY A 120 7.64 0.15 -4.61
C GLY A 120 6.31 0.79 -4.99
N ILE A 121 5.24 0.48 -4.25
CA ILE A 121 3.94 1.12 -4.46
C ILE A 121 4.01 2.62 -4.21
N SER A 122 4.67 3.04 -3.13
CA SER A 122 4.73 4.46 -2.76
C SER A 122 5.48 5.30 -3.79
N LEU A 123 6.56 4.76 -4.36
CA LEU A 123 7.31 5.39 -5.44
C LEU A 123 6.48 5.51 -6.72
N ALA A 124 5.84 4.43 -7.15
CA ALA A 124 4.98 4.43 -8.33
C ALA A 124 3.80 5.42 -8.18
N GLN A 125 3.16 5.46 -7.00
CA GLN A 125 2.12 6.43 -6.69
C GLN A 125 2.63 7.87 -6.73
N SER A 126 3.79 8.13 -6.13
CA SER A 126 4.40 9.46 -6.13
C SER A 126 4.76 9.91 -7.54
N PHE A 127 5.24 9.00 -8.39
CA PHE A 127 5.49 9.27 -9.80
C PHE A 127 4.21 9.62 -10.55
N VAL A 128 3.11 8.89 -10.35
CA VAL A 128 1.83 9.24 -10.96
C VAL A 128 1.31 10.60 -10.47
N LEU A 129 1.43 10.89 -9.16
CA LEU A 129 1.03 12.20 -8.64
C LEU A 129 1.90 13.35 -9.15
N PHE A 130 3.17 13.09 -9.52
CA PHE A 130 4.05 14.09 -10.14
C PHE A 130 3.39 14.82 -11.31
N PHE A 131 2.55 14.14 -12.09
CA PHE A 131 1.87 14.75 -13.22
C PHE A 131 0.54 15.44 -12.87
N HIS A 132 -0.03 15.20 -11.68
CA HIS A 132 -1.42 15.56 -11.36
C HIS A 132 -1.57 16.48 -10.15
N ALA A 133 -0.60 16.51 -9.24
CA ALA A 133 -0.68 17.24 -7.99
C ALA A 133 0.57 18.09 -7.72
N GLN A 134 0.37 19.17 -6.97
CA GLN A 134 1.42 20.00 -6.42
C GLN A 134 1.80 19.50 -5.01
N ASP A 135 2.98 19.92 -4.53
CA ASP A 135 3.45 19.71 -3.15
C ASP A 135 3.54 18.26 -2.70
N LEU A 136 4.15 17.44 -3.54
CA LEU A 136 4.27 16.00 -3.37
C LEU A 136 5.28 15.55 -2.31
N ARG A 137 6.09 16.47 -1.76
CA ARG A 137 7.16 16.10 -0.82
C ARG A 137 6.60 15.46 0.43
N LEU A 138 5.60 16.10 1.04
CA LEU A 138 4.94 15.57 2.24
C LEU A 138 4.21 14.27 1.92
N TRP A 139 3.52 14.20 0.77
CA TRP A 139 2.89 12.97 0.31
C TRP A 139 3.90 11.84 0.16
N GLY A 140 4.97 12.03 -0.59
CA GLY A 140 5.98 11.00 -0.85
C GLY A 140 6.55 10.45 0.45
N PHE A 141 6.97 11.32 1.37
CA PHE A 141 7.54 10.91 2.66
C PHE A 141 6.52 10.13 3.51
N VAL A 142 5.34 10.69 3.73
CA VAL A 142 4.30 10.11 4.59
C VAL A 142 3.72 8.83 3.98
N ASN A 143 3.58 8.79 2.66
CA ASN A 143 3.12 7.60 1.93
C ASN A 143 4.14 6.47 2.06
N ILE A 144 5.43 6.74 1.82
CA ILE A 144 6.51 5.76 1.96
C ILE A 144 6.55 5.20 3.39
N ALA A 145 6.67 6.08 4.39
CA ALA A 145 6.76 5.66 5.79
C ALA A 145 5.50 4.92 6.24
N GLY A 146 4.32 5.47 5.93
CA GLY A 146 3.04 4.88 6.30
C GLY A 146 2.81 3.51 5.67
N ARG A 147 3.14 3.32 4.39
CA ARG A 147 2.99 2.02 3.72
C ARG A 147 3.99 1.00 4.24
N ALA A 148 5.25 1.39 4.44
CA ALA A 148 6.25 0.48 4.97
C ALA A 148 5.84 -0.03 6.36
N ILE A 149 5.38 0.86 7.25
CA ILE A 149 4.89 0.50 8.59
C ILE A 149 3.64 -0.39 8.51
N ALA A 150 2.64 0.00 7.70
CA ALA A 150 1.39 -0.74 7.61
C ALA A 150 1.58 -2.16 7.06
N TRP A 151 2.36 -2.31 5.98
CA TRP A 151 2.66 -3.63 5.41
C TRP A 151 3.53 -4.46 6.35
N SER A 152 4.53 -3.86 6.98
CA SER A 152 5.35 -4.55 7.99
C SER A 152 4.51 -5.07 9.16
N LEU A 153 3.58 -4.26 9.68
CA LEU A 153 2.71 -4.65 10.79
C LEU A 153 1.75 -5.77 10.39
N SER A 154 1.11 -5.66 9.21
CA SER A 154 0.24 -6.71 8.69
C SER A 154 1.02 -8.02 8.45
N SER A 155 2.24 -7.94 7.92
CA SER A 155 3.09 -9.10 7.68
C SER A 155 3.60 -9.76 8.97
N PHE A 156 3.98 -8.97 9.98
CA PHE A 156 4.53 -9.49 11.25
C PHE A 156 3.53 -10.39 11.99
N ILE A 157 2.27 -9.96 12.10
CA ILE A 157 1.23 -10.69 12.83
C ILE A 157 0.85 -11.99 12.08
N ILE A 158 1.04 -12.03 10.77
CA ILE A 158 0.80 -13.21 9.94
C ILE A 158 1.90 -14.25 10.16
N THR A 159 3.18 -13.86 10.24
CA THR A 159 4.30 -14.79 10.48
C THR A 159 4.25 -15.50 11.82
N GLY A 160 3.85 -14.82 12.89
CA GLY A 160 3.71 -15.44 14.22
C GLY A 160 2.62 -16.53 14.28
N LEU A 161 1.78 -16.63 13.25
CA LEU A 161 0.80 -17.71 13.08
C LEU A 161 1.36 -18.87 12.24
N PHE A 162 2.41 -18.67 11.45
CA PHE A 162 3.03 -19.72 10.62
C PHE A 162 4.15 -20.48 11.35
N THR A 163 4.69 -19.93 12.44
CA THR A 163 5.80 -20.51 13.21
C THR A 163 5.42 -21.74 14.03
N GLU A 164 4.13 -22.02 14.22
CA GLU A 164 3.66 -23.30 14.69
C GLU A 164 2.77 -23.89 13.59
N SER A 165 3.08 -25.12 13.18
CA SER A 165 2.38 -25.88 12.17
C SER A 165 0.86 -25.77 12.33
N LEU A 166 0.24 -24.85 11.59
CA LEU A 166 -1.20 -24.85 11.40
C LEU A 166 -1.49 -26.10 10.58
N SER A 167 -1.80 -27.19 11.28
CA SER A 167 -2.43 -28.36 10.71
C SER A 167 -3.57 -27.85 9.84
N SER A 168 -3.43 -28.06 8.54
CA SER A 168 -4.11 -27.40 7.43
C SER A 168 -5.61 -27.72 7.30
N SER A 169 -6.26 -28.12 8.40
CA SER A 169 -7.68 -28.48 8.47
C SER A 169 -8.42 -27.54 9.43
N ASP A 170 -9.29 -26.72 8.85
CA ASP A 170 -10.54 -26.25 9.46
C ASP A 170 -10.52 -25.22 10.59
N THR A 171 -9.76 -24.14 10.47
CA THR A 171 -10.01 -22.96 11.32
C THR A 171 -10.32 -21.72 10.49
N ILE A 172 -11.47 -21.12 10.76
CA ILE A 172 -11.89 -19.81 10.23
C ILE A 172 -11.04 -18.67 10.83
N LEU A 173 -10.30 -18.97 11.90
CA LEU A 173 -9.57 -18.03 12.75
C LEU A 173 -8.41 -17.31 12.01
N PRO A 174 -7.55 -17.97 11.23
CA PRO A 174 -6.49 -17.30 10.47
C PRO A 174 -7.06 -16.30 9.45
N VAL A 175 -8.16 -16.66 8.79
CA VAL A 175 -8.87 -15.78 7.84
C VAL A 175 -9.40 -14.54 8.56
N HIS A 176 -10.04 -14.70 9.71
CA HIS A 176 -10.52 -13.57 10.53
C HIS A 176 -9.38 -12.68 11.03
N LEU A 177 -8.28 -13.27 11.48
CA LEU A 177 -7.11 -12.53 11.95
C LEU A 177 -6.43 -11.78 10.79
N SER A 178 -6.32 -12.37 9.60
CA SER A 178 -5.79 -11.66 8.42
C SER A 178 -6.67 -10.47 8.02
N LEU A 179 -7.98 -10.61 8.15
CA LEU A 179 -8.92 -9.51 7.94
C LEU A 179 -8.70 -8.40 8.96
N ILE A 180 -8.67 -8.74 10.26
CA ILE A 180 -8.49 -7.76 11.35
C ILE A 180 -7.15 -7.03 11.22
N THR A 181 -6.07 -7.76 11.00
CA THR A 181 -4.71 -7.20 10.87
C THR A 181 -4.56 -6.35 9.60
N GLY A 182 -5.18 -6.78 8.49
CA GLY A 182 -5.28 -5.96 7.29
C GLY A 182 -6.07 -4.68 7.53
N VAL A 183 -7.23 -4.75 8.20
CA VAL A 183 -8.04 -3.58 8.57
C VAL A 183 -7.25 -2.62 9.46
N ILE A 184 -6.52 -3.12 10.46
CA ILE A 184 -5.69 -2.30 11.35
C ILE A 184 -4.57 -1.62 10.55
N GLY A 185 -3.82 -2.39 9.74
CA GLY A 185 -2.75 -1.85 8.89
C GLY A 185 -3.27 -0.78 7.93
N GLY A 186 -4.38 -1.05 7.24
CA GLY A 186 -5.04 -0.10 6.36
C GLY A 186 -5.56 1.15 7.06
N THR A 187 -6.06 1.01 8.29
CA THR A 187 -6.50 2.14 9.12
C THR A 187 -5.31 3.02 9.50
N ILE A 188 -4.22 2.44 9.99
CA ILE A 188 -2.99 3.17 10.34
C ILE A 188 -2.46 3.90 9.11
N PHE A 189 -2.35 3.20 7.98
CA PHE A 189 -1.94 3.81 6.71
C PHE A 189 -2.85 4.99 6.33
N GLY A 190 -4.16 4.79 6.37
CA GLY A 190 -5.15 5.80 6.04
C GLY A 190 -5.06 7.03 6.94
N LEU A 191 -4.92 6.83 8.25
CA LEU A 191 -4.77 7.91 9.23
C LEU A 191 -3.51 8.73 8.97
N VAL A 192 -2.36 8.06 8.83
CA VAL A 192 -1.07 8.69 8.60
C VAL A 192 -1.07 9.48 7.29
N THR A 193 -1.56 8.88 6.20
CA THR A 193 -1.58 9.53 4.88
C THR A 193 -2.68 10.56 4.70
N SER A 194 -3.72 10.56 5.54
CA SER A 194 -4.79 11.57 5.47
C SER A 194 -4.26 13.00 5.68
N ILE A 195 -3.23 13.15 6.53
CA ILE A 195 -2.58 14.43 6.77
C ILE A 195 -1.98 14.94 5.47
N ALA A 196 -1.19 14.10 4.79
CA ALA A 196 -0.58 14.46 3.51
C ALA A 196 -1.62 14.66 2.40
N LEU A 197 -2.72 13.92 2.40
CA LEU A 197 -3.85 14.11 1.49
C LEU A 197 -4.46 15.51 1.61
N GLY A 198 -4.52 16.06 2.83
CA GLY A 198 -5.01 17.41 3.09
C GLY A 198 -4.13 18.54 2.50
N TYR A 199 -2.85 18.25 2.24
CA TYR A 199 -1.91 19.19 1.60
C TYR A 199 -1.81 19.01 0.09
N LEU A 200 -2.27 17.88 -0.46
CA LEU A 200 -2.29 17.67 -1.91
C LEU A 200 -3.23 18.66 -2.60
N GLN A 201 -2.70 19.41 -3.57
CA GLN A 201 -3.46 20.33 -4.40
C GLN A 201 -3.44 19.88 -5.86
N PRO A 202 -4.55 19.96 -6.61
CA PRO A 202 -4.54 19.65 -8.03
C PRO A 202 -3.61 20.59 -8.81
N LYS A 203 -2.90 20.07 -9.82
CA LYS A 203 -2.24 20.93 -10.80
C LYS A 203 -3.30 21.63 -11.65
N THR A 204 -3.54 22.92 -11.37
CA THR A 204 -4.24 23.83 -12.28
C THR A 204 -3.31 24.10 -13.47
N LYS A 205 -3.75 23.72 -14.68
CA LYS A 205 -3.17 24.29 -15.89
C LYS A 205 -3.83 25.67 -16.01
N THR A 206 -3.20 26.71 -15.48
CA THR A 206 -3.42 28.04 -16.04
C THR A 206 -2.71 28.04 -17.38
N LEU A 207 -3.45 27.79 -18.46
CA LEU A 207 -3.01 28.32 -19.75
C LEU A 207 -3.03 29.84 -19.57
N PRO A 208 -1.94 30.58 -19.87
CA PRO A 208 -2.08 32.00 -20.06
C PRO A 208 -3.09 32.16 -21.20
N ILE A 209 -4.21 32.81 -20.92
CA ILE A 209 -5.04 33.39 -21.96
C ILE A 209 -4.20 34.58 -22.44
N GLU A 210 -3.26 34.33 -23.35
CA GLU A 210 -2.77 35.39 -24.22
C GLU A 210 -3.99 35.78 -25.06
N SER A 211 -4.57 36.91 -24.68
CA SER A 211 -5.54 37.62 -25.51
C SER A 211 -4.78 38.09 -26.74
N ILE A 212 -5.16 37.54 -27.88
CA ILE A 212 -4.90 38.12 -29.20
C ILE A 212 -6.25 38.58 -29.73
#